data_AF-F0NMC0-F1
#
_entry.id   AF-F0NMC0-F1
#
_cell.length_a   1.000
_cell.length_b   1.000
_cell.length_c   1.000
_cell.angle_alpha   90.00
_cell.angle_beta   90.00
_cell.angle_gamma   90.00
#
_symmetry.space_group_name_H-M   'P 1'
#
loop_
_entity.id
_entity.type
_entity.pdbx_description
1 polymer ?
#
loop_
_entity_poly.entity_id
_entity_poly.type
_entity_poly.pdbx_seq_one_letter_code
_entity_poly.pdbx_strand_id
1 'polypeptide(L)'
;MKIVDELKGNLNLFLISLGISSLLQFSFKQAFMFPSILPLNIPNTNLLLIIGNISFYFFFVFLLIVSIILSFTYKSLIPLTVILLVSPFITLIPNYENTFLLYSLEMAILILGLASTIEGLIKSSLLSILLIPTLILVNLGIFASILLNIFHDALFISYLRVYLISIAGYLAYVILWGKIKSFRNYIAISVGLLSIIPFLFFENMISQNRYLEILMNMILPATLGINLYNPYHITLLVIALGLSIMGIVTSLIKGNAGASVGYFLIITTVFLGIDGFSLLIYMLTPIIGFLVITSGEIEGKKRLIDIISPTRNG
;
A
#
# COMPACT_ATOMS: atom_id res chain seq x y z
N MET A 1 19.02 -23.41 5.65
CA MET A 1 18.82 -22.74 6.96
C MET A 1 19.63 -21.45 7.05
N LYS A 2 20.97 -21.46 7.00
CA LYS A 2 21.82 -20.24 7.08
C LYS A 2 21.37 -19.05 6.21
N ILE A 3 21.07 -19.27 4.92
CA ILE A 3 20.64 -18.20 3.99
C ILE A 3 19.29 -17.60 4.40
N VAL A 4 18.36 -18.41 4.93
CA VAL A 4 17.02 -17.92 5.34
C VAL A 4 17.13 -17.06 6.60
N ASP A 5 18.01 -17.44 7.52
CA ASP A 5 18.26 -16.69 8.75
C ASP A 5 19.00 -15.36 8.45
N GLU A 6 19.93 -15.36 7.50
CA GLU A 6 20.59 -14.14 7.00
C GLU A 6 19.61 -13.20 6.28
N LEU A 7 18.70 -13.74 5.45
CA LEU A 7 17.69 -12.92 4.76
C LEU A 7 16.69 -12.31 5.74
N LYS A 8 16.26 -13.06 6.76
CA LYS A 8 15.40 -12.54 7.83
C LYS A 8 16.10 -11.46 8.66
N GLY A 9 17.37 -11.67 8.99
CA GLY A 9 18.20 -10.68 9.71
C GLY A 9 18.33 -9.34 8.97
N ASN A 10 18.23 -9.36 7.63
CA ASN A 10 18.35 -8.18 6.78
C ASN A 10 17.02 -7.58 6.30
N LEU A 11 15.87 -8.05 6.81
CA LEU A 11 14.54 -7.60 6.34
C LEU A 11 14.39 -6.07 6.37
N ASN A 12 14.90 -5.40 7.40
CA ASN A 12 14.82 -3.94 7.52
C ASN A 12 15.54 -3.21 6.38
N LEU A 13 16.68 -3.73 5.90
CA LEU A 13 17.39 -3.15 4.77
C LEU A 13 16.57 -3.29 3.49
N PHE A 14 15.99 -4.46 3.25
CA PHE A 14 15.11 -4.69 2.09
C PHE A 14 13.86 -3.82 2.15
N LEU A 15 13.28 -3.60 3.34
CA LEU A 15 12.14 -2.70 3.52
C LEU A 15 12.51 -1.24 3.23
N ILE A 16 13.68 -0.77 3.67
CA ILE A 16 14.16 0.58 3.36
C ILE A 16 14.33 0.74 1.85
N SER A 17 15.01 -0.21 1.20
CA SER A 17 15.21 -0.18 -0.26
C SER A 17 13.87 -0.25 -1.02
N LEU A 18 12.93 -1.06 -0.54
CA LEU A 18 11.57 -1.14 -1.09
C LEU A 18 10.84 0.18 -0.94
N GLY A 19 10.91 0.83 0.23
CA GLY A 19 10.29 2.12 0.50
C GLY A 19 10.85 3.26 -0.34
N ILE A 20 12.17 3.32 -0.54
CA ILE A 20 12.79 4.32 -1.41
C ILE A 20 12.38 4.06 -2.86
N SER A 21 12.44 2.81 -3.32
CA SER A 21 12.11 2.46 -4.70
C SER A 21 10.64 2.71 -5.02
N SER A 22 9.73 2.38 -4.08
CA SER A 22 8.29 2.65 -4.24
C SER A 22 8.01 4.15 -4.22
N LEU A 23 8.68 4.94 -3.38
CA LEU A 23 8.48 6.40 -3.35
C LEU A 23 8.93 7.05 -4.67
N LEU A 24 10.08 6.65 -5.19
CA LEU A 24 10.61 7.18 -6.46
C LEU A 24 9.76 6.74 -7.65
N GLN A 25 9.35 5.47 -7.71
CA GLN A 25 8.43 4.97 -8.74
C GLN A 25 7.07 5.70 -8.66
N PHE A 26 6.51 5.86 -7.47
CA PHE A 26 5.23 6.54 -7.30
C PHE A 26 5.35 8.00 -7.76
N SER A 27 6.40 8.71 -7.32
CA SER A 27 6.59 10.12 -7.62
C SER A 27 6.87 10.40 -9.09
N PHE A 28 7.72 9.60 -9.73
CA PHE A 28 8.28 9.91 -11.06
C PHE A 28 7.76 9.05 -12.20
N LYS A 29 7.10 7.93 -11.91
CA LYS A 29 6.46 7.09 -12.93
C LYS A 29 4.95 7.18 -12.87
N GLN A 30 4.36 7.05 -11.68
CA GLN A 30 2.89 6.98 -11.54
C GLN A 30 2.25 8.37 -11.45
N ALA A 31 2.62 9.16 -10.44
CA ALA A 31 2.09 10.50 -10.22
C ALA A 31 2.48 11.48 -11.34
N PHE A 32 3.63 11.26 -11.97
CA PHE A 32 4.14 12.10 -13.04
C PHE A 32 3.48 11.82 -14.41
N MET A 33 2.86 10.64 -14.60
CA MET A 33 2.25 10.27 -15.87
C MET A 33 1.08 11.18 -16.23
N PHE A 34 0.25 11.57 -15.26
CA PHE A 34 -0.94 12.39 -15.51
C PHE A 34 -0.63 13.87 -15.84
N PRO A 35 0.25 14.57 -15.10
CA PRO A 35 0.69 15.92 -15.47
C PRO A 35 1.45 15.97 -16.81
N SER A 36 2.12 14.88 -17.20
CA SER A 36 2.90 14.83 -18.45
C SER A 36 2.06 14.83 -19.74
N ILE A 37 0.78 14.45 -19.65
CA ILE A 37 -0.16 14.45 -20.78
C ILE A 37 -0.83 15.82 -20.93
N LEU A 38 -0.85 16.61 -19.85
CA LEU A 38 -1.25 18.01 -19.92
C LEU A 38 -0.14 18.80 -20.62
N PRO A 39 -0.46 19.89 -21.34
CA PRO A 39 0.52 20.77 -22.00
C PRO A 39 1.26 21.63 -20.97
N LEU A 40 1.85 21.00 -19.95
CA LEU A 40 2.64 21.59 -18.89
C LEU A 40 4.12 21.40 -19.25
N ASN A 41 4.85 22.51 -19.36
CA ASN A 41 6.29 22.45 -19.59
C ASN A 41 7.00 22.15 -18.27
N ILE A 42 7.19 20.86 -17.97
CA ILE A 42 7.95 20.43 -16.80
C ILE A 42 9.42 20.31 -17.18
N PRO A 43 10.35 20.99 -16.48
CA PRO A 43 11.77 20.87 -16.78
C PRO A 43 12.26 19.43 -16.52
N ASN A 44 13.15 18.94 -17.38
CA ASN A 44 13.81 17.63 -17.24
C ASN A 44 12.88 16.40 -17.19
N THR A 45 11.67 16.47 -17.78
CA THR A 45 10.70 15.35 -17.86
C THR A 45 11.33 14.02 -18.23
N ASN A 46 12.18 13.98 -19.27
CA ASN A 46 12.83 12.74 -19.72
C ASN A 46 13.70 12.09 -18.65
N LEU A 47 14.44 12.90 -17.87
CA LEU A 47 15.31 12.39 -16.81
C LEU A 47 14.48 11.86 -15.64
N LEU A 48 13.40 12.55 -15.28
CA LEU A 48 12.47 12.09 -14.23
C LEU A 48 11.80 10.77 -14.60
N LEU A 49 11.36 10.61 -15.86
CA LEU A 49 10.79 9.35 -16.35
C LEU A 49 11.80 8.18 -16.32
N ILE A 50 13.07 8.44 -16.66
CA ILE A 50 14.13 7.42 -16.57
C ILE A 50 14.30 6.97 -15.11
N ILE A 51 14.38 7.91 -14.16
CA ILE A 51 14.46 7.59 -12.73
C ILE A 51 13.25 6.76 -12.31
N GLY A 52 12.04 7.19 -12.64
CA GLY A 52 10.80 6.47 -12.31
C GLY A 52 10.78 5.04 -12.85
N ASN A 53 11.27 4.81 -14.08
CA ASN A 53 11.37 3.47 -14.66
C ASN A 53 12.41 2.59 -13.98
N ILE A 54 13.61 3.11 -13.71
CA ILE A 54 14.65 2.38 -12.98
C ILE A 54 14.14 2.01 -11.58
N SER A 55 13.52 2.96 -10.88
CA SER A 55 12.92 2.73 -9.57
C SER A 55 11.80 1.70 -9.60
N PHE A 56 11.02 1.61 -10.68
CA PHE A 56 10.00 0.56 -10.85
C PHE A 56 10.62 -0.85 -10.89
N TYR A 57 11.75 -1.03 -11.59
CA TYR A 57 12.43 -2.34 -11.61
C TYR A 57 13.00 -2.71 -10.24
N PHE A 58 13.62 -1.76 -9.54
CA PHE A 58 14.07 -2.00 -8.16
C PHE A 58 12.91 -2.28 -7.22
N PHE A 59 11.81 -1.54 -7.35
CA PHE A 59 10.58 -1.78 -6.62
C PHE A 59 10.09 -3.21 -6.80
N PHE A 60 10.00 -3.71 -8.04
CA PHE A 60 9.62 -5.09 -8.32
C PHE A 60 10.57 -6.10 -7.66
N VAL A 61 11.88 -5.93 -7.82
CA VAL A 61 12.89 -6.85 -7.25
C VAL A 61 12.80 -6.88 -5.72
N PHE A 62 12.72 -5.72 -5.06
CA PHE A 62 12.62 -5.67 -3.60
C PHE A 62 11.27 -6.17 -3.09
N LEU A 63 10.17 -5.92 -3.81
CA LEU A 63 8.86 -6.46 -3.47
C LEU A 63 8.88 -7.99 -3.53
N LEU A 64 9.51 -8.56 -4.55
CA LEU A 64 9.69 -10.00 -4.71
C LEU A 64 10.53 -10.59 -3.56
N ILE A 65 11.68 -9.97 -3.23
CA ILE A 65 12.53 -10.43 -2.12
C ILE A 65 11.77 -10.38 -0.80
N VAL A 66 11.07 -9.27 -0.51
CA VAL A 66 10.27 -9.13 0.71
C VAL A 66 9.14 -10.17 0.73
N SER A 67 8.45 -10.41 -0.39
CA SER A 67 7.42 -11.44 -0.50
C SER A 67 7.97 -12.84 -0.21
N ILE A 68 9.14 -13.19 -0.75
CA ILE A 68 9.83 -14.46 -0.47
C ILE A 68 10.13 -14.58 1.03
N ILE A 69 10.69 -13.53 1.66
CA ILE A 69 11.01 -13.56 3.10
C ILE A 69 9.75 -13.75 3.94
N LEU A 70 8.68 -13.02 3.61
CA LEU A 70 7.39 -13.11 4.32
C LEU A 70 6.70 -14.46 4.11
N SER A 71 6.92 -15.13 2.97
CA SER A 71 6.34 -16.45 2.67
C SER A 71 6.81 -17.55 3.64
N PHE A 72 7.98 -17.38 4.28
CA PHE A 72 8.43 -18.27 5.35
C PHE A 72 7.57 -18.16 6.62
N THR A 73 6.85 -17.05 6.77
CA THR A 73 6.01 -16.75 7.93
C THR A 73 4.53 -16.95 7.61
N TYR A 74 4.09 -16.52 6.43
CA TYR A 74 2.72 -16.61 5.94
C TYR A 74 2.66 -17.59 4.78
N LYS A 75 2.12 -18.80 5.03
CA LYS A 75 2.18 -19.88 4.03
C LYS A 75 1.27 -19.60 2.84
N SER A 76 0.16 -18.93 3.05
CA SER A 76 -0.76 -18.50 1.97
C SER A 76 -0.13 -17.51 0.98
N LEU A 77 0.96 -16.82 1.36
CA LEU A 77 1.69 -15.91 0.47
C LEU A 77 2.60 -16.64 -0.55
N ILE A 78 2.92 -17.92 -0.32
CA ILE A 78 3.79 -18.70 -1.23
C ILE A 78 3.26 -18.68 -2.68
N PRO A 79 2.01 -19.09 -2.97
CA PRO A 79 1.50 -19.07 -4.33
C PRO A 79 1.44 -17.65 -4.93
N LEU A 80 1.11 -16.63 -4.14
CA LEU A 80 1.14 -15.23 -4.60
C LEU A 80 2.54 -14.76 -4.98
N THR A 81 3.56 -15.18 -4.22
CA THR A 81 4.97 -14.91 -4.53
C THR A 81 5.38 -15.55 -5.86
N VAL A 82 4.89 -16.77 -6.13
CA VAL A 82 5.13 -17.44 -7.42
C VAL A 82 4.46 -16.67 -8.56
N ILE A 83 3.22 -16.20 -8.38
CA ILE A 83 2.55 -15.35 -9.38
C ILE A 83 3.37 -14.08 -9.63
N LEU A 84 3.85 -13.40 -8.59
CA LEU A 84 4.70 -12.21 -8.71
C LEU A 84 6.00 -12.49 -9.47
N LEU A 85 6.65 -13.64 -9.19
CA LEU A 85 7.88 -14.03 -9.86
C LEU A 85 7.69 -14.24 -11.36
N VAL A 86 6.58 -14.88 -11.74
CA VAL A 86 6.30 -15.26 -13.12
C VAL A 86 5.63 -14.12 -13.90
N SER A 87 5.04 -13.13 -13.23
CA SER A 87 4.27 -12.06 -13.86
C SER A 87 4.95 -11.34 -15.03
N PRO A 88 6.27 -11.03 -15.02
CA PRO A 88 6.92 -10.38 -16.15
C PRO A 88 6.99 -11.25 -17.42
N PHE A 89 6.90 -12.56 -17.28
CA PHE A 89 6.94 -13.50 -18.41
C PHE A 89 5.55 -13.76 -18.98
N ILE A 90 4.50 -13.63 -18.16
CA ILE A 90 3.11 -13.80 -18.60
C ILE A 90 2.74 -12.74 -19.64
N THR A 91 3.27 -11.53 -19.48
CA THR A 91 3.05 -10.43 -20.43
C THR A 91 3.67 -10.66 -21.80
N LEU A 92 4.54 -11.67 -21.97
CA LEU A 92 5.11 -12.06 -23.27
C LEU A 92 4.15 -12.92 -24.10
N ILE A 93 3.08 -13.45 -23.49
CA ILE A 93 2.07 -14.24 -24.20
C ILE A 93 1.21 -13.27 -25.04
N PRO A 94 1.09 -13.47 -26.36
CA PRO A 94 0.26 -12.62 -27.20
C PRO A 94 -1.19 -12.60 -26.72
N ASN A 95 -1.80 -11.41 -26.67
CA ASN A 95 -3.19 -11.19 -26.24
C ASN A 95 -3.52 -11.67 -24.81
N TYR A 96 -2.53 -11.86 -23.92
CA TYR A 96 -2.76 -12.38 -22.57
C TYR A 96 -3.82 -11.59 -21.80
N GLU A 97 -3.95 -10.29 -22.06
CA GLU A 97 -4.92 -9.37 -21.46
C GLU A 97 -6.37 -9.83 -21.61
N ASN A 98 -6.69 -10.58 -22.67
CA ASN A 98 -8.03 -11.11 -22.94
C ASN A 98 -8.12 -12.63 -22.77
N THR A 99 -7.13 -13.25 -22.12
CA THR A 99 -7.10 -14.71 -21.94
C THR A 99 -7.71 -15.14 -20.62
N PHE A 100 -8.31 -16.34 -20.62
CA PHE A 100 -8.73 -17.04 -19.42
C PHE A 100 -7.61 -17.14 -18.37
N LEU A 101 -6.34 -17.18 -18.79
CA LEU A 101 -5.20 -17.26 -17.89
C LEU A 101 -5.08 -16.03 -16.98
N LEU A 102 -5.24 -14.81 -17.51
CA LEU A 102 -5.22 -13.59 -16.69
C LEU A 102 -6.38 -13.59 -15.68
N TYR A 103 -7.60 -13.88 -16.12
CA TYR A 103 -8.77 -13.96 -15.23
C TYR A 103 -8.60 -15.01 -14.13
N SER A 104 -8.01 -16.16 -14.46
CA SER A 104 -7.72 -17.20 -13.47
C SER A 104 -6.71 -16.74 -12.41
N LEU A 105 -5.72 -15.93 -12.81
CA LEU A 105 -4.71 -15.38 -11.91
C LEU A 105 -5.28 -14.28 -11.03
N GLU A 106 -6.09 -13.38 -11.59
CA GLU A 106 -6.79 -12.35 -10.81
C GLU A 106 -7.71 -12.97 -9.75
N MET A 107 -8.50 -13.99 -10.12
CA MET A 107 -9.33 -14.74 -9.16
C MET A 107 -8.49 -15.48 -8.12
N ALA A 108 -7.34 -16.04 -8.50
CA ALA A 108 -6.40 -16.64 -7.55
C ALA A 108 -5.84 -15.59 -6.58
N ILE A 109 -5.50 -14.39 -7.06
CA ILE A 109 -5.04 -13.27 -6.25
C ILE A 109 -6.09 -12.86 -5.23
N LEU A 110 -7.38 -12.83 -5.59
CA LEU A 110 -8.47 -12.53 -4.65
C LEU A 110 -8.53 -13.54 -3.50
N ILE A 111 -8.64 -14.82 -3.83
CA ILE A 111 -8.86 -15.89 -2.85
C ILE A 111 -7.63 -16.02 -1.94
N LEU A 112 -6.44 -16.08 -2.55
CA LEU A 112 -5.19 -16.21 -1.82
C LEU A 112 -4.82 -14.91 -1.08
N GLY A 113 -5.19 -13.75 -1.61
CA GLY A 113 -4.99 -12.45 -0.97
C GLY A 113 -5.84 -12.28 0.28
N LEU A 114 -7.12 -12.67 0.22
CA LEU A 114 -7.99 -12.77 1.39
C LEU A 114 -7.41 -13.72 2.44
N ALA A 115 -7.03 -14.93 2.03
CA ALA A 115 -6.42 -15.90 2.94
C ALA A 115 -5.14 -15.36 3.58
N SER A 116 -4.29 -14.67 2.79
CA SER A 116 -3.03 -14.10 3.25
C SER A 116 -3.23 -12.97 4.24
N THR A 117 -4.08 -11.99 3.92
CA THR A 117 -4.34 -10.87 4.82
C THR A 117 -4.96 -11.32 6.15
N ILE A 118 -5.86 -12.32 6.11
CA ILE A 118 -6.43 -12.93 7.32
C ILE A 118 -5.38 -13.70 8.12
N GLU A 119 -4.53 -14.52 7.47
CA GLU A 119 -3.41 -15.20 8.13
C GLU A 119 -2.45 -14.20 8.77
N GLY A 120 -2.18 -13.08 8.07
CA GLY A 120 -1.41 -11.93 8.54
C GLY A 120 -1.93 -11.37 9.85
N LEU A 121 -3.23 -11.07 9.89
CA LEU A 121 -3.90 -10.54 11.08
C LEU A 121 -3.84 -11.55 12.24
N ILE A 122 -4.26 -12.79 12.03
CA ILE A 122 -4.36 -13.82 13.08
C ILE A 122 -3.02 -14.13 13.75
N LYS A 123 -1.92 -14.11 12.98
CA LYS A 123 -0.57 -14.37 13.50
C LYS A 123 0.09 -13.17 14.18
N SER A 124 -0.47 -11.98 14.03
CA SER A 124 0.07 -10.74 14.59
C SER A 124 -0.42 -10.49 16.03
N SER A 125 0.04 -9.40 16.65
CA SER A 125 -0.36 -9.08 18.03
C SER A 125 -1.79 -8.54 18.09
N LEU A 126 -2.37 -8.53 19.29
CA LEU A 126 -3.72 -8.01 19.51
C LEU A 126 -3.89 -6.54 19.10
N LEU A 127 -2.81 -5.75 19.08
CA LEU A 127 -2.83 -4.37 18.60
C LEU A 127 -3.26 -4.28 17.13
N SER A 128 -2.93 -5.28 16.32
CA SER A 128 -3.26 -5.32 14.89
C SER A 128 -4.75 -5.40 14.60
N ILE A 129 -5.63 -5.65 15.59
CA ILE A 129 -7.08 -5.50 15.41
C ILE A 129 -7.42 -4.09 14.88
N LEU A 130 -6.66 -3.07 15.27
CA LEU A 130 -6.81 -1.70 14.78
C LEU A 130 -6.56 -1.56 13.27
N LEU A 131 -5.92 -2.57 12.64
CA LEU A 131 -5.67 -2.63 11.20
C LEU A 131 -6.80 -3.33 10.42
N ILE A 132 -7.88 -3.79 11.07
CA ILE A 132 -9.05 -4.36 10.38
C ILE A 132 -9.61 -3.41 9.31
N PRO A 133 -9.77 -2.10 9.56
CA PRO A 133 -10.12 -1.14 8.51
C PRO A 133 -9.19 -1.16 7.29
N THR A 134 -7.88 -1.29 7.51
CA THR A 134 -6.88 -1.40 6.45
C THR A 134 -7.01 -2.72 5.69
N LEU A 135 -7.27 -3.83 6.40
CA LEU A 135 -7.55 -5.13 5.78
C LEU A 135 -8.78 -5.07 4.88
N ILE A 136 -9.85 -4.41 5.34
CA ILE A 136 -11.07 -4.20 4.56
C ILE A 136 -10.74 -3.40 3.31
N LEU A 137 -10.00 -2.29 3.45
CA LEU A 137 -9.60 -1.46 2.31
C LEU A 137 -8.84 -2.26 1.24
N VAL A 138 -7.84 -3.06 1.65
CA VAL A 138 -7.03 -3.89 0.74
C VAL A 138 -7.91 -4.90 -0.01
N ASN A 139 -8.69 -5.69 0.71
CA ASN A 139 -9.51 -6.75 0.11
C ASN A 139 -10.63 -6.18 -0.75
N LEU A 140 -11.22 -5.05 -0.34
CA LEU A 140 -12.23 -4.35 -1.12
C LEU A 140 -11.64 -3.78 -2.41
N GLY A 141 -10.41 -3.25 -2.37
CA GLY A 141 -9.72 -2.76 -3.57
C GLY A 141 -9.49 -3.87 -4.60
N ILE A 142 -9.01 -5.04 -4.15
CA ILE A 142 -8.82 -6.22 -5.01
C ILE A 142 -10.15 -6.71 -5.58
N PHE A 143 -11.17 -6.81 -4.73
CA PHE A 143 -12.50 -7.23 -5.16
C PHE A 143 -13.11 -6.27 -6.20
N ALA A 144 -13.01 -4.96 -5.97
CA ALA A 144 -13.48 -3.95 -6.90
C ALA A 144 -12.73 -3.99 -8.24
N SER A 145 -11.41 -4.22 -8.21
CA SER A 145 -10.60 -4.38 -9.42
C SER A 145 -11.08 -5.58 -10.25
N ILE A 146 -11.40 -6.71 -9.60
CA ILE A 146 -11.86 -7.92 -10.29
C ILE A 146 -13.28 -7.77 -10.85
N LEU A 147 -14.18 -7.11 -10.10
CA LEU A 147 -15.50 -6.76 -10.62
C LEU A 147 -15.39 -5.96 -11.91
N LEU A 148 -14.48 -4.97 -11.95
CA LEU A 148 -14.28 -4.16 -13.13
C LEU A 148 -13.60 -4.93 -14.27
N ASN A 149 -12.50 -5.62 -14.00
CA ASN A 149 -11.68 -6.27 -15.03
C ASN A 149 -12.33 -7.53 -15.63
N ILE A 150 -12.98 -8.34 -14.81
CA ILE A 150 -13.56 -9.63 -15.25
C ILE A 150 -15.05 -9.46 -15.57
N PHE A 151 -15.80 -8.86 -14.65
CA PHE A 151 -17.25 -8.80 -14.74
C PHE A 151 -17.75 -7.52 -15.41
N HIS A 152 -16.86 -6.58 -15.74
CA HIS A 152 -17.18 -5.30 -16.36
C HIS A 152 -18.23 -4.51 -15.56
N ASP A 153 -18.22 -4.68 -14.24
CA ASP A 153 -19.15 -4.07 -13.31
C ASP A 153 -18.42 -3.18 -12.31
N ALA A 154 -18.93 -1.97 -12.10
CA ALA A 154 -18.32 -0.99 -11.21
C ALA A 154 -18.93 -1.09 -9.82
N LEU A 155 -18.10 -1.27 -8.80
CA LEU A 155 -18.56 -1.27 -7.41
C LEU A 155 -18.81 0.17 -6.93
N PHE A 156 -20.09 0.59 -6.93
CA PHE A 156 -20.49 1.95 -6.57
C PHE A 156 -20.50 2.21 -5.06
N ILE A 157 -19.32 2.40 -4.47
CA ILE A 157 -19.15 2.74 -3.06
C ILE A 157 -18.27 3.96 -2.86
N SER A 158 -18.40 4.63 -1.71
CA SER A 158 -17.54 5.77 -1.38
C SER A 158 -16.13 5.34 -0.93
N TYR A 159 -15.23 5.05 -1.87
CA TYR A 159 -13.84 4.65 -1.62
C TYR A 159 -13.09 5.59 -0.68
N LEU A 160 -13.31 6.91 -0.80
CA LEU A 160 -12.70 7.90 0.11
C LEU A 160 -13.12 7.70 1.57
N ARG A 161 -14.36 7.27 1.84
CA ARG A 161 -14.81 6.99 3.22
C ARG A 161 -14.10 5.75 3.76
N VAL A 162 -13.98 4.70 2.97
CA VAL A 162 -13.24 3.48 3.35
C VAL A 162 -11.78 3.84 3.62
N TYR A 163 -11.18 4.72 2.81
CA TYR A 163 -9.83 5.22 3.01
C TYR A 163 -9.67 5.97 4.34
N LEU A 164 -10.57 6.89 4.68
CA LEU A 164 -10.52 7.61 5.97
C LEU A 164 -10.63 6.68 7.17
N ILE A 165 -11.52 5.67 7.11
CA ILE A 165 -11.68 4.70 8.19
C ILE A 165 -10.40 3.86 8.34
N SER A 166 -9.77 3.48 7.22
CA SER A 166 -8.45 2.83 7.19
C SER A 166 -7.36 3.69 7.84
N ILE A 167 -7.29 4.99 7.48
CA ILE A 167 -6.34 5.93 8.09
C ILE A 167 -6.56 6.05 9.59
N ALA A 168 -7.80 6.18 10.04
CA ALA A 168 -8.11 6.28 11.47
C ALA A 168 -7.62 5.04 12.25
N GLY A 169 -7.89 3.84 11.72
CA GLY A 169 -7.39 2.58 12.30
C GLY A 169 -5.86 2.50 12.33
N TYR A 170 -5.22 2.88 11.22
CA TYR A 170 -3.76 2.89 11.10
C TYR A 170 -3.10 3.91 12.03
N LEU A 171 -3.64 5.14 12.15
CA LEU A 171 -3.12 6.14 13.09
C LEU A 171 -3.25 5.69 14.54
N ALA A 172 -4.39 5.11 14.91
CA ALA A 172 -4.58 4.54 16.24
C ALA A 172 -3.55 3.43 16.52
N TYR A 173 -3.34 2.54 15.55
CA TYR A 173 -2.30 1.51 15.59
C TYR A 173 -0.91 2.12 15.80
N VAL A 174 -0.49 3.07 14.96
CA VAL A 174 0.84 3.68 15.02
C VAL A 174 1.06 4.44 16.33
N ILE A 175 0.07 5.18 16.82
CA ILE A 175 0.17 5.95 18.07
C ILE A 175 0.37 5.01 19.27
N LEU A 176 -0.39 3.92 19.33
CA LEU A 176 -0.33 2.95 20.42
C LEU A 176 0.83 1.96 20.28
N TRP A 177 1.46 1.87 19.10
CA TRP A 177 2.60 1.00 18.87
C TRP A 177 3.85 1.47 19.64
N GLY A 178 4.50 0.51 20.31
CA GLY A 178 5.70 0.74 21.12
C GLY A 178 5.40 1.28 22.52
N LYS A 179 6.39 1.91 23.16
CA LYS A 179 6.22 2.52 24.50
C LYS A 179 5.58 3.91 24.36
N ILE A 180 4.32 4.04 24.79
CA ILE A 180 3.53 5.28 24.71
C ILE A 180 4.23 6.44 25.45
N LYS A 181 4.72 6.23 26.68
CA LYS A 181 5.43 7.26 27.44
C LYS A 181 6.94 7.16 27.20
N SER A 182 7.39 7.54 26.00
CA SER A 182 8.81 7.61 25.66
C SER A 182 9.14 8.89 24.89
N PHE A 183 10.32 9.46 25.13
CA PHE A 183 10.79 10.66 24.43
C PHE A 183 10.75 10.48 22.90
N ARG A 184 11.16 9.30 22.43
CA ARG A 184 11.07 8.90 21.02
C ARG A 184 9.63 8.94 20.48
N ASN A 185 8.63 8.51 21.26
CA ASN A 185 7.22 8.59 20.86
C ASN A 185 6.75 10.05 20.74
N TYR A 186 7.11 10.92 21.68
CA TYR A 186 6.75 12.33 21.62
C TYR A 186 7.38 13.04 20.41
N ILE A 187 8.66 12.76 20.12
CA ILE A 187 9.32 13.25 18.90
C ILE A 187 8.60 12.72 17.66
N ALA A 188 8.32 11.42 17.61
CA ALA A 188 7.68 10.80 16.44
C ALA A 188 6.32 11.44 16.13
N ILE A 189 5.48 11.66 17.14
CA ILE A 189 4.18 12.31 16.97
C ILE A 189 4.36 13.78 16.56
N SER A 190 5.29 14.50 17.18
CA SER A 190 5.54 15.92 16.85
C SER A 190 6.00 16.08 15.41
N VAL A 191 6.98 15.29 14.96
CA VAL A 191 7.47 15.32 13.58
C VAL A 191 6.41 14.81 12.61
N GLY A 192 5.61 13.80 13.00
CA GLY A 192 4.46 13.35 12.22
C GLY A 192 3.39 14.43 12.05
N LEU A 193 3.11 15.24 13.08
CA LEU A 193 2.19 16.38 12.94
C LEU A 193 2.77 17.45 12.02
N LEU A 194 4.08 17.72 12.10
CA LEU A 194 4.75 18.66 11.20
C LEU A 194 4.70 18.19 9.73
N SER A 195 4.69 16.88 9.46
CA SER A 195 4.62 16.38 8.09
C SER A 195 3.25 16.58 7.41
N ILE A 196 2.22 16.96 8.16
CA ILE A 196 0.90 17.35 7.61
C ILE A 196 0.93 18.77 7.02
N ILE A 197 1.82 19.64 7.51
CA ILE A 197 1.83 21.07 7.17
C ILE A 197 1.83 21.33 5.65
N PRO A 198 2.65 20.65 4.82
CA PRO A 198 2.62 20.83 3.37
C PRO A 198 1.23 20.54 2.76
N PHE A 199 0.50 19.55 3.30
CA PHE A 199 -0.83 19.18 2.82
C PHE A 199 -1.90 20.19 3.23
N LEU A 200 -1.77 20.83 4.40
CA LEU A 200 -2.68 21.92 4.80
C LEU A 200 -2.48 23.16 3.93
N PHE A 201 -1.24 23.53 3.64
CA PHE A 201 -0.98 24.61 2.70
C PHE A 201 -1.51 24.30 1.30
N PHE A 202 -1.32 23.06 0.84
CA PHE A 202 -1.81 22.63 -0.46
C PHE A 202 -3.35 22.60 -0.53
N GLU A 203 -4.02 22.12 0.51
CA GLU A 203 -5.47 22.16 0.64
C GLU A 203 -5.99 23.60 0.60
N ASN A 204 -5.36 24.51 1.34
CA ASN A 204 -5.75 25.92 1.34
C ASN A 204 -5.55 26.59 -0.03
N MET A 205 -4.49 26.22 -0.76
CA MET A 205 -4.31 26.70 -2.15
C MET A 205 -5.42 26.19 -3.07
N ILE A 206 -5.85 24.93 -2.89
CA ILE A 206 -6.93 24.31 -3.67
C ILE A 206 -8.27 24.96 -3.36
N SER A 207 -8.62 25.12 -2.08
CA SER A 207 -9.93 25.65 -1.66
C SER A 207 -10.14 27.12 -2.02
N GLN A 208 -9.05 27.90 -2.13
CA GLN A 208 -9.11 29.32 -2.51
C GLN A 208 -9.08 29.55 -4.03
N ASN A 209 -8.74 28.54 -4.84
CA ASN A 209 -8.55 28.71 -6.28
C ASN A 209 -9.33 27.66 -7.08
N ARG A 210 -10.48 28.06 -7.63
CA ARG A 210 -11.36 27.20 -8.43
C ARG A 210 -10.68 26.54 -9.64
N TYR A 211 -9.71 27.21 -10.26
CA TYR A 211 -8.95 26.62 -11.36
C TYR A 211 -8.05 25.49 -10.87
N LEU A 212 -7.34 25.71 -9.75
CA LEU A 212 -6.51 24.68 -9.13
C LEU A 212 -7.37 23.52 -8.60
N GLU A 213 -8.54 23.80 -8.03
CA GLU A 213 -9.51 22.79 -7.59
C GLU A 213 -9.95 21.88 -8.73
N ILE A 214 -10.30 22.44 -9.90
CA ILE A 214 -10.68 21.64 -11.08
C ILE A 214 -9.50 20.80 -11.56
N LEU A 215 -8.30 21.38 -11.66
CA LEU A 215 -7.11 20.63 -12.07
C LEU A 215 -6.78 19.48 -11.12
N MET A 216 -6.80 19.74 -9.81
CA MET A 216 -6.48 18.73 -8.81
C MET A 216 -7.54 17.66 -8.70
N ASN A 217 -8.81 18.01 -8.94
CA ASN A 217 -9.91 17.06 -9.08
C ASN A 217 -9.72 16.06 -10.22
N MET A 218 -8.94 16.42 -11.25
CA MET A 218 -8.59 15.49 -12.33
C MET A 218 -7.31 14.71 -12.00
N ILE A 219 -6.28 15.40 -11.49
CA ILE A 219 -4.93 14.83 -11.36
C ILE A 219 -4.81 13.89 -10.16
N LEU A 220 -5.26 14.28 -8.96
CA LEU A 220 -5.03 13.48 -7.74
C LEU A 220 -5.83 12.18 -7.74
N PRO A 221 -7.14 12.18 -8.09
CA PRO A 221 -7.91 10.94 -8.13
C PRO A 221 -7.32 9.93 -9.12
N ALA A 222 -6.97 10.38 -10.33
CA ALA A 222 -6.37 9.56 -11.37
C ALA A 222 -4.99 9.01 -10.95
N THR A 223 -4.15 9.83 -10.31
CA THR A 223 -2.83 9.40 -9.80
C THR A 223 -2.93 8.24 -8.81
N LEU A 224 -3.96 8.25 -7.96
CA LEU A 224 -4.17 7.23 -6.94
C LEU A 224 -5.05 6.07 -7.44
N GLY A 225 -5.77 6.26 -8.55
CA GLY A 225 -6.82 5.34 -9.05
C GLY A 225 -8.12 5.39 -8.26
N ILE A 226 -8.37 6.45 -7.47
CA ILE A 226 -9.56 6.57 -6.61
C ILE A 226 -10.68 7.34 -7.30
N ASN A 227 -11.90 6.81 -7.32
CA ASN A 227 -13.05 7.55 -7.83
C ASN A 227 -13.66 8.46 -6.75
N LEU A 228 -13.73 9.76 -7.04
CA LEU A 228 -14.43 10.76 -6.21
C LEU A 228 -15.83 11.02 -6.78
N TYR A 229 -16.87 10.46 -6.14
CA TYR A 229 -18.27 10.70 -6.50
C TYR A 229 -18.73 12.15 -6.31
N ASN A 230 -17.98 12.95 -5.54
CA ASN A 230 -18.21 14.37 -5.36
C ASN A 230 -16.88 15.12 -5.50
N PRO A 231 -16.73 16.02 -6.49
CA PRO A 231 -15.50 16.79 -6.71
C PRO A 231 -15.15 17.73 -5.54
N TYR A 232 -16.13 18.11 -4.69
CA TYR A 232 -15.84 18.89 -3.48
C TYR A 232 -15.10 18.09 -2.39
N HIS A 233 -14.88 16.78 -2.58
CA HIS A 233 -14.12 15.96 -1.65
C HIS A 233 -12.61 15.94 -1.93
N ILE A 234 -12.12 16.74 -2.89
CA ILE A 234 -10.69 16.82 -3.20
C ILE A 234 -9.85 17.33 -2.03
N THR A 235 -10.35 18.34 -1.32
CA THR A 235 -9.72 18.89 -0.11
C THR A 235 -9.60 17.82 0.96
N LEU A 236 -10.64 17.00 1.10
CA LEU A 236 -10.67 15.89 2.04
C LEU A 236 -9.70 14.77 1.65
N LEU A 237 -9.52 14.48 0.36
CA LEU A 237 -8.50 13.56 -0.14
C LEU A 237 -7.08 14.09 0.17
N VAL A 238 -6.82 15.38 0.00
CA VAL A 238 -5.53 16.01 0.33
C VAL A 238 -5.23 15.88 1.82
N ILE A 239 -6.21 16.14 2.69
CA ILE A 239 -6.08 15.95 4.14
C ILE A 239 -5.83 14.47 4.46
N ALA A 240 -6.55 13.55 3.81
CA ALA A 240 -6.35 12.11 3.99
C ALA A 240 -4.92 11.68 3.63
N LEU A 241 -4.35 12.19 2.54
CA LEU A 241 -2.94 11.96 2.19
C LEU A 241 -1.99 12.52 3.25
N GLY A 242 -2.24 13.72 3.77
CA GLY A 242 -1.45 14.31 4.84
C GLY A 242 -1.46 13.45 6.12
N LEU A 243 -2.64 12.97 6.52
CA LEU A 243 -2.79 12.07 7.67
C LEU A 243 -2.09 10.72 7.46
N SER A 244 -2.12 10.19 6.24
CA SER A 244 -1.34 8.99 5.91
C SER A 244 0.16 9.23 6.05
N ILE A 245 0.67 10.37 5.55
CA ILE A 245 2.08 10.75 5.70
C ILE A 245 2.46 10.96 7.17
N MET A 246 1.57 11.54 8.00
CA MET A 246 1.77 11.60 9.45
C MET A 246 1.99 10.21 10.04
N GLY A 247 1.11 9.25 9.72
CA GLY A 247 1.21 7.89 10.24
C GLY A 247 2.51 7.20 9.79
N ILE A 248 2.85 7.32 8.51
CA ILE A 248 4.07 6.76 7.92
C ILE A 248 5.31 7.34 8.62
N VAL A 249 5.45 8.66 8.70
CA VAL A 249 6.59 9.34 9.35
C VAL A 249 6.68 8.97 10.83
N THR A 250 5.55 8.97 11.55
CA THR A 250 5.49 8.60 12.97
C THR A 250 6.00 7.18 13.17
N SER A 251 5.52 6.23 12.36
CA SER A 251 5.93 4.82 12.46
C SER A 251 7.42 4.62 12.14
N LEU A 252 7.95 5.34 11.15
CA LEU A 252 9.36 5.30 10.77
C LEU A 252 10.27 5.81 11.91
N ILE A 253 9.95 6.95 12.52
CA ILE A 253 10.72 7.51 13.63
C ILE A 253 10.67 6.57 14.85
N LYS A 254 9.53 5.93 15.11
CA LYS A 254 9.39 4.89 16.14
C LYS A 254 10.19 3.62 15.85
N GLY A 255 10.69 3.45 14.62
CA GLY A 255 11.48 2.30 14.20
C GLY A 255 10.64 1.13 13.67
N ASN A 256 9.35 1.35 13.40
CA ASN A 256 8.50 0.37 12.74
C ASN A 256 8.54 0.59 11.22
N ALA A 257 9.64 0.17 10.60
CA ALA A 257 9.82 0.26 9.15
C ALA A 257 8.73 -0.53 8.38
N GLY A 258 8.28 -1.65 8.94
CA GLY A 258 7.19 -2.46 8.36
C GLY A 258 5.88 -1.68 8.28
N ALA A 259 5.45 -1.06 9.39
CA ALA A 259 4.24 -0.24 9.37
C ALA A 259 4.34 0.96 8.42
N SER A 260 5.51 1.60 8.34
CA SER A 260 5.74 2.74 7.45
C SER A 260 5.64 2.33 5.98
N VAL A 261 6.51 1.39 5.56
CA VAL A 261 6.61 0.97 4.17
C VAL A 261 5.35 0.24 3.73
N GLY A 262 4.84 -0.67 4.57
CA GLY A 262 3.64 -1.44 4.25
C GLY A 262 2.41 -0.56 4.04
N TYR A 263 2.19 0.47 4.87
CA TYR A 263 1.04 1.36 4.67
C TYR A 263 1.23 2.26 3.45
N PHE A 264 2.45 2.75 3.20
CA PHE A 264 2.77 3.49 1.97
C PHE A 264 2.44 2.67 0.71
N LEU A 265 2.87 1.41 0.66
CA LEU A 265 2.56 0.51 -0.46
C LEU A 265 1.05 0.35 -0.68
N ILE A 266 0.27 0.22 0.39
CA ILE A 266 -1.19 0.10 0.30
C ILE A 266 -1.78 1.37 -0.32
N ILE A 267 -1.52 2.55 0.25
CA ILE A 267 -2.21 3.78 -0.17
C ILE A 267 -1.84 4.22 -1.59
N THR A 268 -0.65 3.86 -2.09
CA THR A 268 -0.22 4.23 -3.44
C THR A 268 -0.73 3.27 -4.51
N THR A 269 -1.22 2.07 -4.15
CA THR A 269 -1.58 1.02 -5.13
C THR A 269 -2.98 0.45 -4.99
N VAL A 270 -3.63 0.54 -3.82
CA VAL A 270 -4.89 -0.17 -3.53
C VAL A 270 -6.05 0.19 -4.46
N PHE A 271 -6.06 1.40 -5.02
CA PHE A 271 -7.10 1.82 -5.95
C PHE A 271 -6.69 1.72 -7.43
N LEU A 272 -5.42 1.43 -7.76
CA LEU A 272 -4.98 1.39 -9.15
C LEU A 272 -5.65 0.30 -9.97
N GLY A 273 -5.95 -0.85 -9.35
CA GLY A 273 -6.70 -1.91 -10.01
C GLY A 273 -8.14 -1.52 -10.37
N ILE A 274 -8.69 -0.46 -9.75
CA ILE A 274 -10.05 0.06 -10.01
C ILE A 274 -10.02 1.04 -11.19
N ASP A 275 -8.88 1.63 -11.51
CA ASP A 275 -8.71 2.53 -12.65
C ASP A 275 -8.21 1.80 -13.92
N GLY A 276 -8.26 0.46 -13.90
CA GLY A 276 -7.90 -0.39 -15.04
C GLY A 276 -6.40 -0.64 -15.20
N PHE A 277 -5.55 -0.31 -14.22
CA PHE A 277 -4.15 -0.73 -14.23
C PHE A 277 -4.07 -2.24 -13.96
N SER A 278 -4.05 -3.05 -15.03
CA SER A 278 -4.08 -4.51 -15.03
C SER A 278 -2.74 -5.20 -14.71
N LEU A 279 -1.74 -4.45 -14.25
CA LEU A 279 -0.47 -5.05 -13.86
C LEU A 279 -0.65 -5.80 -12.54
N LEU A 280 -0.52 -7.13 -12.57
CA LEU A 280 -0.63 -8.03 -11.42
C LEU A 280 0.19 -7.56 -10.20
N ILE A 281 1.33 -6.89 -10.44
CA ILE A 281 2.16 -6.29 -9.39
C ILE A 281 1.35 -5.32 -8.50
N TYR A 282 0.48 -4.49 -9.08
CA TYR A 282 -0.30 -3.50 -8.33
C TYR A 282 -1.47 -4.12 -7.57
N MET A 283 -1.98 -5.29 -8.00
CA MET A 283 -2.96 -6.06 -7.21
C MET A 283 -2.29 -6.79 -6.04
N LEU A 284 -1.05 -7.26 -6.21
CA LEU A 284 -0.29 -7.98 -5.19
C LEU A 284 0.34 -7.04 -4.15
N THR A 285 0.74 -5.84 -4.56
CA THR A 285 1.40 -4.84 -3.70
C THR A 285 0.61 -4.51 -2.43
N PRO A 286 -0.71 -4.22 -2.44
CA PRO A 286 -1.44 -3.91 -1.22
C PRO A 286 -1.57 -5.11 -0.28
N ILE A 287 -1.63 -6.34 -0.80
CA ILE A 287 -1.61 -7.58 0.00
C ILE A 287 -0.26 -7.69 0.73
N ILE A 288 0.85 -7.58 -0.01
CA ILE A 288 2.20 -7.65 0.54
C ILE A 288 2.41 -6.50 1.53
N GLY A 289 1.93 -5.29 1.21
CA GLY A 289 1.96 -4.13 2.09
C GLY A 289 1.32 -4.41 3.44
N PHE A 290 0.13 -5.02 3.47
CA PHE A 290 -0.55 -5.39 4.72
C PHE A 290 0.23 -6.44 5.53
N LEU A 291 0.81 -7.43 4.85
CA LEU A 291 1.65 -8.44 5.49
C LEU A 291 2.95 -7.85 6.05
N VAL A 292 3.54 -6.88 5.37
CA VAL A 292 4.70 -6.14 5.88
C VAL A 292 4.36 -5.43 7.19
N ILE A 293 3.20 -4.76 7.29
CA ILE A 293 2.75 -4.11 8.54
C ILE A 293 2.64 -5.15 9.68
N THR A 294 1.98 -6.27 9.41
CA THR A 294 1.68 -7.30 10.44
C THR A 294 2.90 -8.17 10.81
N SER A 295 3.90 -8.26 9.94
CA SER A 295 5.12 -9.05 10.16
C SER A 295 6.01 -8.51 11.29
N GLY A 296 6.01 -7.18 11.49
CA GLY A 296 6.81 -6.51 12.53
C GLY A 296 6.38 -6.81 13.96
N GLU A 297 5.35 -7.64 14.16
CA GLU A 297 4.76 -7.92 15.48
C GLU A 297 4.89 -9.37 15.96
N ILE A 298 5.49 -10.23 15.15
CA ILE A 298 5.47 -11.68 15.37
C ILE A 298 6.41 -12.12 16.50
N GLU A 299 7.37 -11.28 16.88
CA GLU A 299 8.32 -11.55 17.97
C GLU A 299 7.86 -10.90 19.30
N GLY A 300 7.59 -11.74 20.31
CA GLY A 300 7.52 -11.33 21.72
C GLY A 300 6.19 -10.80 22.26
N LYS A 301 5.08 -10.84 21.50
CA LYS A 301 3.74 -10.44 21.98
C LYS A 301 2.74 -11.60 21.93
N LYS A 302 1.74 -11.60 22.83
CA LYS A 302 0.57 -12.51 22.74
C LYS A 302 -0.09 -12.33 21.38
N ARG A 303 -0.21 -13.42 20.63
CA ARG A 303 -0.80 -13.41 19.29
C ARG A 303 -2.31 -13.59 19.39
N LEU A 304 -3.03 -13.13 18.38
CA LEU A 304 -4.49 -13.33 18.31
C LEU A 304 -4.84 -14.83 18.28
N ILE A 305 -4.05 -15.63 17.56
CA ILE A 305 -4.22 -17.09 17.52
C ILE A 305 -4.14 -17.74 18.91
N ASP A 306 -3.32 -17.21 19.82
CA ASP A 306 -3.16 -17.77 21.18
C ASP A 306 -4.43 -17.57 22.03
N ILE A 307 -5.29 -16.61 21.66
CA ILE A 307 -6.57 -16.32 22.33
C ILE A 307 -7.70 -17.15 21.71
N ILE A 308 -7.69 -17.30 20.39
CA ILE A 308 -8.75 -17.97 19.63
C ILE A 308 -8.61 -19.50 19.72
N SER A 309 -7.38 -20.04 19.79
CA SER A 309 -7.11 -21.46 20.03
C SER A 309 -6.32 -21.65 21.34
N PRO A 310 -6.98 -21.64 22.51
CA PRO A 310 -6.32 -21.78 23.80
C PRO A 310 -5.66 -23.16 24.02
N THR A 311 -5.91 -24.13 23.13
CA THR A 311 -5.40 -25.50 23.22
C THR A 311 -4.03 -25.64 22.57
N ARG A 312 -2.98 -25.09 23.21
CA ARG A 312 -1.60 -25.53 22.96
C ARG A 312 -0.69 -25.40 24.19
N ASN A 313 -1.26 -25.58 25.37
CA ASN A 313 -0.52 -25.93 26.58
C ASN A 313 -1.03 -27.31 27.04
N GLY A 314 -0.30 -28.34 26.65
CA GLY A 314 -0.43 -29.73 27.07
C GLY A 314 0.89 -30.41 26.76
#